data_AF-E6XHC0-F1
#
_entry.id   AF-E6XHC0-F1
#
_cell.length_a   1.000
_cell.length_b   1.000
_cell.length_c   1.000
_cell.angle_alpha   90.00
_cell.angle_beta   90.00
_cell.angle_gamma   90.00
#
_symmetry.space_group_name_H-M   'P 1'
#
loop_
_entity.id
_entity.type
_entity.pdbx_description
1 polymer ?
#
loop_
_entity_poly.entity_id
_entity_poly.type
_entity_poly.pdbx_seq_one_letter_code
_entity_poly.pdbx_strand_id
1 'polypeptide(L)'
;MKYQSILCATALILTIVQPATAEITLNLPKNAEVLTVNGRPTVKSDSLILADGINQIAFRYSVQYRQQAETVRYQSDVLIVRFDASTQILTLRLPAINSARDAKKFDESPKLALLNTQDEAVNFTSDILVKHGIQLGRDFEHEILQYNLSNQPASLNLTMNTETTIPNNAIAVSSTTAISANQPPVHQAPAVKSTSLIAIESTTSTSNDQSSQTTSATTPSQAEISQMLDYWYKQANEDTKASFKAKINQR
;
A
#
# COMPACT_ATOMS: atom_id res chain seq x y z
N MET A 1 -3.16 -26.55 79.50
CA MET A 1 -4.12 -26.54 78.37
C MET A 1 -4.76 -25.15 78.34
N LYS A 2 -4.94 -24.45 77.22
CA LYS A 2 -4.99 -24.85 75.80
C LYS A 2 -4.20 -23.84 74.95
N TYR A 3 -3.55 -24.28 73.88
CA TYR A 3 -2.99 -23.40 72.86
C TYR A 3 -4.08 -23.13 71.81
N GLN A 4 -4.31 -21.87 71.42
CA GLN A 4 -5.17 -21.54 70.28
C GLN A 4 -4.31 -21.21 69.07
N SER A 5 -4.34 -22.11 68.09
CA SER A 5 -3.65 -21.98 66.81
C SER A 5 -4.43 -21.02 65.90
N ILE A 6 -3.98 -19.78 65.77
CA ILE A 6 -4.49 -18.88 64.73
C ILE A 6 -3.79 -19.26 63.42
N LEU A 7 -4.51 -19.98 62.56
CA LEU A 7 -4.01 -20.42 61.26
C LEU A 7 -3.94 -19.23 60.30
N CYS A 8 -2.74 -18.89 59.80
CA CYS A 8 -2.59 -17.91 58.73
C CYS A 8 -3.19 -18.45 57.42
N ALA A 9 -4.41 -18.02 57.08
CA ALA A 9 -5.04 -18.27 55.78
C ALA A 9 -4.79 -17.08 54.83
N THR A 10 -3.52 -16.82 54.49
CA THR A 10 -3.18 -15.87 53.41
C THR A 10 -3.51 -16.52 52.06
N ALA A 11 -4.76 -16.36 51.63
CA ALA A 11 -5.17 -16.74 50.29
C ALA A 11 -4.46 -15.84 49.26
N LEU A 12 -3.36 -16.35 48.69
CA LEU A 12 -2.65 -15.69 47.61
C LEU A 12 -3.50 -15.77 46.33
N ILE A 13 -4.36 -14.78 46.14
CA ILE A 13 -5.15 -14.62 44.91
C ILE A 13 -4.17 -14.26 43.79
N LEU A 14 -3.77 -15.26 43.02
CA LEU A 14 -2.94 -15.07 41.83
C LEU A 14 -3.82 -14.49 40.71
N THR A 15 -4.01 -13.17 40.71
CA THR A 15 -4.69 -12.47 39.61
C THR A 15 -3.86 -12.59 38.35
N ILE A 16 -4.28 -13.46 37.44
CA ILE A 16 -3.72 -13.57 36.09
C ILE A 16 -4.05 -12.27 35.36
N VAL A 17 -3.10 -11.35 35.30
CA VAL A 17 -3.21 -10.13 34.50
C VAL A 17 -3.15 -10.56 33.03
N GLN A 18 -4.31 -10.66 32.40
CA GLN A 18 -4.38 -10.82 30.95
C GLN A 18 -3.82 -9.54 30.31
N PRO A 19 -2.88 -9.64 29.35
CA PRO A 19 -2.48 -8.47 28.59
C PRO A 19 -3.69 -7.99 27.79
N ALA A 20 -4.20 -6.80 28.11
CA ALA A 20 -5.18 -6.15 27.27
C ALA A 20 -4.49 -5.83 25.94
N THR A 21 -4.92 -6.47 24.86
CA THR A 21 -4.58 -6.02 23.50
C THR A 21 -5.25 -4.68 23.31
N ALA A 22 -4.45 -3.62 23.40
CA ALA A 22 -4.88 -2.28 23.10
C ALA A 22 -5.21 -2.17 21.60
N GLU A 23 -6.40 -1.66 21.33
CA GLU A 23 -6.95 -1.48 19.99
C GLU A 23 -7.39 -0.02 19.83
N ILE A 24 -7.15 0.53 18.64
CA ILE A 24 -7.64 1.84 18.23
C ILE A 24 -8.95 1.62 17.47
N THR A 25 -10.01 2.31 17.87
CA THR A 25 -11.27 2.34 17.09
C THR A 25 -11.33 3.64 16.29
N LEU A 26 -11.21 3.58 14.98
CA LEU A 26 -11.36 4.75 14.11
C LEU A 26 -12.77 4.81 13.51
N ASN A 27 -13.58 5.74 14.01
CA ASN A 27 -14.89 6.07 13.44
C ASN A 27 -14.71 6.88 12.15
N LEU A 28 -15.41 6.46 11.10
CA LEU A 28 -15.37 7.06 9.78
C LEU A 28 -16.68 7.83 9.50
N PRO A 29 -16.62 8.99 8.82
CA PRO A 29 -17.83 9.66 8.38
C PRO A 29 -18.38 8.92 7.15
N LYS A 30 -19.70 8.82 7.00
CA LYS A 30 -20.40 7.99 5.96
C LYS A 30 -20.02 8.30 4.50
N ASN A 31 -19.37 9.43 4.30
CA ASN A 31 -18.92 10.00 3.02
C ASN A 31 -17.41 9.79 2.77
N ALA A 32 -16.67 9.20 3.72
CA ALA A 32 -15.36 8.63 3.49
C ALA A 32 -15.49 7.20 2.93
N GLU A 33 -14.97 6.97 1.73
CA GLU A 33 -14.83 5.66 1.11
C GLU A 33 -13.39 5.19 1.32
N VAL A 34 -13.15 4.36 2.32
CA VAL A 34 -11.81 3.81 2.59
C VAL A 34 -11.49 2.73 1.56
N LEU A 35 -10.34 2.90 0.90
CA LEU A 35 -9.82 2.02 -0.14
C LEU A 35 -8.84 1.01 0.46
N THR A 36 -7.90 1.49 1.28
CA THR A 36 -6.92 0.63 1.95
C THR A 36 -6.68 1.05 3.41
N VAL A 37 -6.39 0.06 4.25
CA VAL A 37 -5.91 0.20 5.62
C VAL A 37 -4.55 -0.48 5.70
N ASN A 38 -3.51 0.26 6.11
CA ASN A 38 -2.13 -0.21 6.19
C ASN A 38 -1.66 -0.95 4.91
N GLY A 39 -2.03 -0.42 3.74
CA GLY A 39 -1.72 -0.98 2.41
C GLY A 39 -2.52 -2.22 1.99
N ARG A 40 -3.51 -2.67 2.78
CA ARG A 40 -4.41 -3.79 2.44
C ARG A 40 -5.80 -3.28 2.05
N PRO A 41 -6.53 -3.94 1.14
CA PRO A 41 -7.89 -3.56 0.81
C PRO A 41 -8.80 -3.70 2.04
N THR A 42 -9.84 -2.87 2.10
CA THR A 42 -10.92 -3.00 3.09
C THR A 42 -12.27 -3.00 2.41
N VAL A 43 -13.27 -3.59 3.08
CA VAL A 43 -14.66 -3.35 2.74
C VAL A 43 -15.13 -2.03 3.36
N LYS A 44 -16.20 -1.45 2.79
CA LYS A 44 -16.84 -0.27 3.36
C LYS A 44 -17.33 -0.57 4.77
N SER A 45 -16.92 0.25 5.73
CA SER A 45 -17.34 0.19 7.13
C SER A 45 -17.51 1.60 7.71
N ASP A 46 -18.38 1.75 8.71
CA ASP A 46 -18.55 3.00 9.46
C ASP A 46 -17.46 3.16 10.56
N SER A 47 -16.73 2.09 10.89
CA SER A 47 -15.58 2.11 11.79
C SER A 47 -14.51 1.06 11.42
N LEU A 48 -13.28 1.28 11.86
CA LEU A 48 -12.15 0.36 11.72
C LEU A 48 -11.57 0.05 13.11
N ILE A 49 -11.23 -1.21 13.34
CA ILE A 49 -10.40 -1.64 14.47
C ILE A 49 -8.97 -1.77 13.97
N LEU A 50 -8.04 -1.08 14.62
CA LEU A 50 -6.65 -0.96 14.22
C LEU A 50 -5.74 -1.36 15.39
N ALA A 51 -4.58 -1.92 15.09
CA ALA A 51 -3.56 -2.20 16.09
C ALA A 51 -2.95 -0.90 16.62
N ASP A 52 -2.46 -0.92 17.86
CA ASP A 52 -1.72 0.20 18.45
C ASP A 52 -0.48 0.61 17.62
N GLY A 53 -0.16 1.91 17.66
CA GLY A 53 0.98 2.53 16.99
C GLY A 53 0.62 3.20 15.66
N ILE A 54 1.59 3.22 14.75
CA ILE A 54 1.48 3.89 13.45
C ILE A 54 0.48 3.17 12.56
N ASN A 55 -0.56 3.89 12.13
CA ASN A 55 -1.55 3.42 11.18
C ASN A 55 -1.67 4.40 10.01
N GLN A 56 -2.07 3.87 8.86
CA GLN A 56 -2.35 4.60 7.63
C GLN A 56 -3.69 4.15 7.04
N ILE A 57 -4.50 5.10 6.61
CA ILE A 57 -5.67 4.86 5.77
C ILE A 57 -5.55 5.64 4.45
N ALA A 58 -6.03 5.04 3.36
CA ALA A 58 -6.23 5.74 2.10
C ALA A 58 -7.72 5.72 1.77
N PHE A 59 -8.32 6.87 1.50
CA PHE A 59 -9.76 7.01 1.30
C PHE A 59 -10.12 8.12 0.31
N ARG A 60 -11.37 8.14 -0.15
CA ARG A 60 -11.94 9.22 -0.97
C ARG A 60 -13.07 9.91 -0.23
N TYR A 61 -13.23 11.20 -0.46
CA TYR A 61 -14.38 11.95 0.00
C TYR A 61 -15.44 11.98 -1.11
N SER A 62 -16.58 11.31 -0.91
CA SER A 62 -17.68 11.19 -1.88
C SER A 62 -18.98 11.76 -1.32
N VAL A 63 -19.52 12.81 -1.94
CA VAL A 63 -20.78 13.46 -1.53
C VAL A 63 -21.69 13.79 -2.70
N GLN A 64 -22.93 14.11 -2.37
CA GLN A 64 -23.91 14.66 -3.30
C GLN A 64 -24.40 16.00 -2.76
N TYR A 65 -24.43 17.03 -3.61
CA TYR A 65 -25.01 18.33 -3.28
C TYR A 65 -26.01 18.77 -4.36
N ARG A 66 -26.87 19.73 -4.03
CA ARG A 66 -27.86 20.27 -4.97
C ARG A 66 -27.29 21.47 -5.71
N GLN A 67 -27.46 21.50 -7.02
CA GLN A 67 -27.15 22.64 -7.86
C GLN A 67 -28.37 22.94 -8.73
N GLN A 68 -29.09 24.00 -8.41
CA GLN A 68 -30.41 24.28 -8.97
C GLN A 68 -31.35 23.07 -8.77
N ALA A 69 -31.90 22.50 -9.85
CA ALA A 69 -32.74 21.30 -9.80
C ALA A 69 -31.96 19.97 -9.79
N GLU A 70 -30.64 20.00 -10.06
CA GLU A 70 -29.80 18.82 -10.23
C GLU A 70 -29.14 18.37 -8.92
N THR A 71 -28.84 17.07 -8.82
CA THR A 71 -27.93 16.52 -7.79
C THR A 71 -26.58 16.23 -8.43
N VAL A 72 -25.56 16.99 -8.05
CA VAL A 72 -24.19 16.76 -8.49
C VAL A 72 -23.50 15.82 -7.51
N ARG A 73 -22.85 14.77 -8.01
CA ARG A 73 -21.93 13.94 -7.22
C ARG A 73 -20.52 14.54 -7.32
N TYR A 74 -19.94 14.86 -6.19
CA TYR A 74 -18.51 15.17 -6.07
C TYR A 74 -17.78 13.99 -5.46
N GLN A 75 -16.54 13.77 -5.90
CA GLN A 75 -15.68 12.70 -5.43
C GLN A 75 -14.22 13.14 -5.54
N SER A 76 -13.51 13.22 -4.42
CA SER A 76 -12.13 13.70 -4.37
C SER A 76 -11.13 12.73 -5.03
N ASP A 77 -9.90 13.22 -5.21
CA ASP A 77 -8.72 12.35 -5.27
C ASP A 77 -8.54 11.56 -3.96
N VAL A 78 -7.65 10.57 -3.98
CA VAL A 78 -7.40 9.70 -2.83
C VAL A 78 -6.53 10.44 -1.81
N LEU A 79 -7.07 10.60 -0.61
CA LEU A 79 -6.38 11.14 0.56
C LEU A 79 -5.74 10.01 1.34
N ILE A 80 -4.48 10.20 1.74
CA ILE A 80 -3.76 9.32 2.65
C ILE A 80 -3.62 10.04 3.98
N VAL A 81 -3.97 9.37 5.07
CA VAL A 81 -3.79 9.88 6.44
C VAL A 81 -3.01 8.87 7.23
N ARG A 82 -1.89 9.30 7.82
CA ARG A 82 -1.04 8.53 8.74
C ARG A 82 -1.04 9.18 10.11
N PHE A 83 -1.25 8.38 11.15
CA PHE A 83 -1.25 8.83 12.54
C PHE A 83 -0.59 7.78 13.43
N ASP A 84 -0.21 8.18 14.64
CA ASP A 84 0.35 7.31 15.67
C ASP A 84 -0.48 7.53 16.94
N ALA A 85 -1.00 6.44 17.51
CA ALA A 85 -1.98 6.46 18.59
C ALA A 85 -1.96 5.12 19.35
N SER A 86 -2.56 5.08 20.54
CA SER A 86 -2.68 3.86 21.34
C SER A 86 -3.97 3.87 22.16
N THR A 87 -4.62 2.71 22.29
CA THR A 87 -5.74 2.45 23.20
C THR A 87 -6.85 3.52 23.19
N GLN A 88 -7.24 4.04 22.01
CA GLN A 88 -8.16 5.18 21.93
C GLN A 88 -9.19 5.09 20.82
N ILE A 89 -10.34 5.72 21.04
CA ILE A 89 -11.35 5.93 20.01
C ILE A 89 -11.05 7.26 19.31
N LEU A 90 -10.97 7.20 17.98
CA LEU A 90 -10.70 8.30 17.08
C LEU A 90 -11.92 8.55 16.18
N THR A 91 -12.10 9.77 15.72
CA THR A 91 -13.11 10.13 14.72
C THR A 91 -12.49 10.96 13.61
N LEU A 92 -12.53 10.45 12.38
CA LEU A 92 -12.19 11.24 11.19
C LEU A 92 -13.34 12.23 10.90
N ARG A 93 -13.01 13.51 10.78
CA ARG A 93 -13.95 14.57 10.42
C ARG A 93 -13.56 15.19 9.07
N LEU A 94 -14.54 15.26 8.18
CA LEU A 94 -14.45 15.94 6.89
C LEU A 94 -15.41 17.15 6.89
N PRO A 95 -15.02 18.29 6.30
CA PRO A 95 -15.84 19.50 6.21
C PRO A 95 -17.00 19.28 5.24
N ALA A 96 -18.18 19.83 5.52
CA ALA A 96 -19.32 19.70 4.61
C ALA A 96 -19.04 20.34 3.24
N ILE A 97 -19.30 19.60 2.17
CA ILE A 97 -19.28 20.08 0.78
C ILE A 97 -20.72 20.17 0.30
N ASN A 98 -21.24 21.39 0.18
CA ASN A 98 -22.64 21.67 -0.20
C ASN A 98 -22.77 22.38 -1.55
N SER A 99 -21.64 22.66 -2.21
CA SER A 99 -21.59 23.38 -3.48
C SER A 99 -20.33 23.07 -4.28
N ALA A 100 -20.34 23.41 -5.57
CA ALA A 100 -19.15 23.35 -6.43
C ALA A 100 -17.98 24.20 -5.91
N ARG A 101 -18.27 25.28 -5.15
CA ARG A 101 -17.25 26.12 -4.51
C ARG A 101 -16.56 25.39 -3.36
N ASP A 102 -17.34 24.67 -2.54
CA ASP A 102 -16.79 23.90 -1.41
C ASP A 102 -15.97 22.72 -1.92
N ALA A 103 -16.46 22.03 -2.97
CA ALA A 103 -15.74 20.97 -3.67
C ALA A 103 -14.38 21.45 -4.19
N LYS A 104 -14.37 22.51 -5.01
CA LYS A 104 -13.13 23.10 -5.54
C LYS A 104 -12.17 23.53 -4.42
N LYS A 105 -12.69 24.15 -3.35
CA LYS A 105 -11.88 24.56 -2.20
C LYS A 105 -11.26 23.37 -1.46
N PHE A 106 -11.95 22.24 -1.42
CA PHE A 106 -11.44 21.01 -0.85
C PHE A 106 -10.37 20.37 -1.75
N ASP A 107 -10.55 20.34 -3.07
CA ASP A 107 -9.53 19.86 -4.02
C ASP A 107 -8.24 20.68 -3.95
N GLU A 108 -8.36 22.02 -3.81
CA GLU A 108 -7.22 22.93 -3.69
C GLU A 108 -6.51 22.88 -2.32
N SER A 109 -7.24 22.53 -1.26
CA SER A 109 -6.70 22.46 0.10
C SER A 109 -7.56 21.52 0.97
N PRO A 110 -7.31 20.20 0.92
CA PRO A 110 -8.07 19.24 1.70
C PRO A 110 -7.91 19.52 3.19
N LYS A 111 -9.00 19.90 3.86
CA LYS A 111 -9.03 20.06 5.31
C LYS A 111 -9.72 18.87 5.92
N LEU A 112 -9.08 18.25 6.90
CA LEU A 112 -9.64 17.17 7.69
C LEU A 112 -9.16 17.31 9.14
N ALA A 113 -9.83 16.64 10.06
CA ALA A 113 -9.40 16.54 11.45
C ALA A 113 -9.54 15.10 11.94
N LEU A 114 -8.66 14.71 12.84
CA LEU A 114 -8.73 13.46 13.58
C LEU A 114 -8.96 13.84 15.04
N LEU A 115 -10.09 13.44 15.63
CA LEU A 115 -10.50 13.86 16.97
C LEU A 115 -10.55 12.66 17.93
N ASN A 116 -10.25 12.86 19.21
CA ASN A 116 -10.51 11.88 20.27
C ASN A 116 -11.98 11.98 20.76
N THR A 117 -12.33 11.24 21.83
CA THR A 117 -13.68 11.26 22.43
C THR A 117 -14.04 12.54 23.19
N GLN A 118 -13.07 13.44 23.37
CA GLN A 118 -13.20 14.74 24.00
C GLN A 118 -13.31 15.87 22.95
N ASP A 119 -13.45 15.51 21.66
CA ASP A 119 -13.39 16.39 20.48
C ASP A 119 -12.07 17.19 20.36
N GLU A 120 -10.99 16.73 21.03
CA GLU A 120 -9.65 17.32 20.92
C GLU A 120 -8.93 16.81 19.67
N ALA A 121 -8.14 17.68 19.04
CA ALA A 121 -7.39 17.33 17.84
C ALA A 121 -6.20 16.41 18.15
N VAL A 122 -6.16 15.27 17.47
CA VAL A 122 -5.06 14.31 17.46
C VAL A 122 -4.15 14.60 16.27
N ASN A 123 -2.85 14.55 16.48
CA ASN A 123 -1.87 14.81 15.42
C ASN A 123 -1.89 13.70 14.36
N PHE A 124 -1.87 14.10 13.10
CA PHE A 124 -1.74 13.21 11.94
C PHE A 124 -0.92 13.90 10.85
N THR A 125 -0.43 13.12 9.89
CA THR A 125 0.10 13.62 8.61
C THR A 125 -0.87 13.21 7.50
N SER A 126 -1.17 14.12 6.59
CA SER A 126 -2.03 13.84 5.42
C SER A 126 -1.35 14.20 4.11
N ASP A 127 -1.70 13.49 3.06
CA ASP A 127 -1.20 13.71 1.69
C ASP A 127 -2.25 13.28 0.65
N ILE A 128 -2.00 13.57 -0.62
CA ILE A 128 -2.82 13.13 -1.76
C ILE A 128 -2.04 12.08 -2.56
N LEU A 129 -2.66 10.94 -2.87
CA LEU A 129 -2.10 9.94 -3.79
C LEU A 129 -2.25 10.42 -5.24
N VAL A 130 -1.34 11.31 -5.64
CA VAL A 130 -1.24 11.87 -6.99
C VAL A 130 -1.03 10.76 -8.02
N LYS A 131 -1.87 10.75 -9.06
CA LYS A 131 -1.67 9.93 -10.26
C LYS A 131 -1.78 10.80 -11.51
N HIS A 132 -0.82 10.68 -12.41
CA HIS A 132 -0.85 11.35 -13.71
C HIS A 132 -1.61 10.50 -14.75
N GLY A 133 -2.40 11.15 -15.60
CA GLY A 133 -3.09 10.50 -16.73
C GLY A 133 -4.44 9.85 -16.35
N ILE A 134 -4.79 8.78 -17.07
CA ILE A 134 -6.11 8.13 -16.98
C ILE A 134 -6.26 7.37 -15.65
N GLN A 135 -7.36 7.63 -14.93
CA GLN A 135 -7.66 7.02 -13.62
C GLN A 135 -8.59 5.78 -13.68
N LEU A 136 -8.71 5.12 -14.83
CA LEU A 136 -9.49 3.87 -14.95
C LEU A 136 -8.70 2.68 -14.39
N GLY A 137 -9.37 1.78 -13.67
CA GLY A 137 -8.76 0.54 -13.16
C GLY A 137 -7.57 0.76 -12.21
N ARG A 138 -7.65 1.73 -11.28
CA ARG A 138 -6.59 1.95 -10.28
C ARG A 138 -6.48 0.76 -9.33
N ASP A 139 -5.28 0.18 -9.28
CA ASP A 139 -4.87 -0.76 -8.24
C ASP A 139 -4.35 0.07 -7.05
N PHE A 140 -5.23 0.34 -6.09
CA PHE A 140 -4.88 1.14 -4.91
C PHE A 140 -3.92 0.40 -3.98
N GLU A 141 -3.87 -0.92 -4.00
CA GLU A 141 -2.97 -1.73 -3.17
C GLU A 141 -1.53 -1.55 -3.66
N HIS A 142 -1.33 -1.66 -4.98
CA HIS A 142 -0.03 -1.41 -5.60
C HIS A 142 0.39 0.05 -5.54
N GLU A 143 -0.51 1.00 -5.78
CA GLU A 143 -0.19 2.43 -5.72
C GLU A 143 0.16 2.87 -4.27
N ILE A 144 -0.53 2.35 -3.25
CA ILE A 144 -0.18 2.60 -1.85
C ILE A 144 1.11 1.88 -1.43
N LEU A 145 1.41 0.69 -1.98
CA LEU A 145 2.71 0.05 -1.78
C LEU A 145 3.85 0.90 -2.34
N GLN A 146 3.74 1.39 -3.58
CA GLN A 146 4.74 2.30 -4.17
C GLN A 146 4.89 3.59 -3.36
N TYR A 147 3.77 4.18 -2.93
CA TYR A 147 3.76 5.36 -2.05
C TYR A 147 4.50 5.08 -0.74
N ASN A 148 4.26 3.92 -0.11
CA ASN A 148 4.87 3.53 1.16
C ASN A 148 6.35 3.14 1.05
N LEU A 149 6.84 2.79 -0.14
CA LEU A 149 8.26 2.60 -0.43
C LEU A 149 9.00 3.93 -0.74
N SER A 150 8.28 5.05 -0.71
CA SER A 150 8.80 6.39 -0.97
C SER A 150 8.79 7.26 0.29
N ASN A 151 9.50 8.39 0.25
CA ASN A 151 9.62 9.33 1.37
C ASN A 151 8.46 10.36 1.43
N GLN A 152 7.27 10.02 0.92
CA GLN A 152 6.13 10.94 0.89
C GLN A 152 5.57 11.20 2.31
N PRO A 153 4.96 12.37 2.59
CA PRO A 153 4.60 12.81 3.94
C PRO A 153 3.83 11.79 4.80
N ALA A 154 2.77 11.18 4.24
CA ALA A 154 1.94 10.20 4.94
C ALA A 154 2.43 8.75 4.75
N SER A 155 3.62 8.54 4.16
CA SER A 155 4.19 7.20 3.90
C SER A 155 4.48 6.44 5.19
N LEU A 156 4.29 5.12 5.17
CA LEU A 156 4.78 4.20 6.19
C LEU A 156 6.32 4.02 6.16
N ASN A 157 7.00 4.58 5.14
CA ASN A 157 8.45 4.52 4.95
C ASN A 157 8.99 3.07 5.04
N LEU A 158 8.30 2.16 4.36
CA LEU A 158 8.64 0.76 4.29
C LEU A 158 10.01 0.61 3.64
N THR A 159 10.96 0.06 4.39
CA THR A 159 12.24 -0.39 3.84
C THR A 159 12.07 -1.82 3.34
N MET A 160 12.63 -2.13 2.17
CA MET A 160 12.77 -3.52 1.72
C MET A 160 13.91 -4.16 2.52
N ASN A 161 13.59 -4.73 3.68
CA ASN A 161 14.55 -5.41 4.53
C ASN A 161 15.11 -6.66 3.83
N THR A 162 16.27 -6.53 3.18
CA THR A 162 17.05 -7.66 2.69
C THR A 162 17.98 -8.18 3.78
N GLU A 163 17.42 -8.90 4.75
CA GLU A 163 18.15 -9.68 5.77
C GLU A 163 17.68 -11.16 5.65
N THR A 164 18.52 -12.21 5.78
CA THR A 164 19.80 -12.29 6.51
C THR A 164 20.83 -13.19 5.82
N THR A 165 22.04 -12.64 5.63
CA THR A 165 23.40 -13.19 5.80
C THR A 165 23.66 -14.72 5.89
N ILE A 166 24.68 -15.19 5.14
CA ILE A 166 25.61 -16.25 5.61
C ILE A 166 27.02 -15.63 5.74
N PRO A 167 27.69 -15.69 6.91
CA PRO A 167 29.07 -15.26 7.04
C PRO A 167 30.00 -16.31 6.42
N ASN A 168 30.60 -16.01 5.26
CA ASN A 168 31.50 -16.96 4.62
C ASN A 168 32.88 -16.95 5.30
N ASN A 169 33.12 -17.94 6.17
CA ASN A 169 34.37 -18.13 6.91
C ASN A 169 35.49 -18.63 5.97
N ALA A 170 36.09 -17.71 5.21
CA ALA A 170 37.22 -17.99 4.33
C ALA A 170 38.56 -17.90 5.10
N ILE A 171 39.08 -19.05 5.55
CA ILE A 171 40.43 -19.14 6.09
C ILE A 171 41.43 -19.15 4.93
N ALA A 172 42.24 -18.09 4.89
CA ALA A 172 43.52 -17.88 4.20
C ALA A 172 44.02 -18.89 3.14
N VAL A 173 44.34 -18.36 1.96
CA VAL A 173 45.59 -18.70 1.27
C VAL A 173 46.31 -17.39 0.90
N SER A 174 47.53 -17.22 1.40
CA SER A 174 48.40 -16.07 1.10
C SER A 174 49.18 -16.29 -0.20
N SER A 175 49.17 -15.33 -1.13
CA SER A 175 50.14 -15.29 -2.25
C SER A 175 50.47 -13.86 -2.70
N THR A 176 51.26 -13.20 -1.87
CA THR A 176 52.36 -12.25 -2.14
C THR A 176 52.65 -11.81 -3.61
N THR A 177 52.57 -10.49 -3.85
CA THR A 177 53.44 -9.65 -4.71
C THR A 177 53.38 -9.75 -6.25
N ALA A 178 53.55 -8.58 -6.90
CA ALA A 178 53.43 -8.33 -8.35
C ALA A 178 54.73 -7.91 -9.05
N ILE A 179 54.86 -8.23 -10.36
CA ILE A 179 55.80 -7.67 -11.38
C ILE A 179 55.10 -7.91 -12.77
N SER A 180 54.69 -6.95 -13.61
CA SER A 180 55.34 -5.87 -14.41
C SER A 180 55.83 -6.27 -15.84
N ALA A 181 55.48 -5.43 -16.84
CA ALA A 181 55.92 -5.35 -18.26
C ALA A 181 55.68 -6.58 -19.19
N ASN A 182 55.12 -6.48 -20.41
CA ASN A 182 55.39 -5.52 -21.49
C ASN A 182 54.29 -5.48 -22.59
N GLN A 183 54.23 -4.38 -23.37
CA GLN A 183 53.42 -4.14 -24.59
C GLN A 183 54.39 -3.79 -25.76
N PRO A 184 53.97 -3.41 -27.01
CA PRO A 184 52.68 -3.46 -27.71
C PRO A 184 52.83 -4.40 -28.95
N PRO A 185 52.59 -4.10 -30.27
CA PRO A 185 51.73 -3.12 -30.98
C PRO A 185 50.93 -3.63 -32.21
N VAL A 186 50.01 -2.77 -32.71
CA VAL A 186 49.33 -2.70 -34.05
C VAL A 186 48.49 -3.90 -34.54
N HIS A 187 47.30 -3.73 -35.14
CA HIS A 187 46.85 -2.70 -36.11
C HIS A 187 45.48 -2.03 -35.83
N GLN A 188 45.11 -1.08 -36.69
CA GLN A 188 44.13 0.00 -36.51
C GLN A 188 42.70 -0.33 -37.04
N ALA A 189 41.72 0.49 -36.63
CA ALA A 189 40.35 0.52 -37.17
C ALA A 189 40.28 1.16 -38.59
N PRO A 190 39.12 1.11 -39.27
CA PRO A 190 38.20 2.26 -39.15
C PRO A 190 36.70 1.90 -39.10
N ALA A 191 35.88 2.89 -38.70
CA ALA A 191 34.43 2.78 -38.58
C ALA A 191 33.65 3.28 -39.82
N VAL A 192 32.49 2.66 -40.10
CA VAL A 192 31.29 3.14 -40.84
C VAL A 192 30.23 2.02 -40.74
N LYS A 193 28.90 2.20 -40.79
CA LYS A 193 28.01 3.35 -41.06
C LYS A 193 26.62 3.04 -40.45
N SER A 194 25.87 4.07 -40.05
CA SER A 194 24.42 3.94 -39.77
C SER A 194 23.61 3.79 -41.06
N THR A 195 22.36 3.30 -40.94
CA THR A 195 21.21 3.36 -41.88
C THR A 195 20.72 2.02 -42.42
N SER A 196 19.58 1.56 -41.90
CA SER A 196 18.50 1.02 -42.71
C SER A 196 17.16 1.40 -42.07
N LEU A 197 16.21 1.82 -42.90
CA LEU A 197 14.95 2.47 -42.53
C LEU A 197 13.85 1.84 -43.40
N ILE A 198 12.61 1.85 -42.91
CA ILE A 198 11.35 1.58 -43.64
C ILE A 198 11.00 0.10 -43.89
N ALA A 199 9.88 -0.34 -43.29
CA ALA A 199 8.76 -0.95 -44.01
C ALA A 199 7.46 -0.61 -43.27
N ILE A 200 6.46 -0.12 -44.02
CA ILE A 200 5.12 0.21 -43.52
C ILE A 200 4.17 -0.80 -44.16
N GLU A 201 3.33 -1.46 -43.36
CA GLU A 201 2.07 -2.03 -43.88
C GLU A 201 0.90 -1.66 -42.97
N SER A 202 -0.25 -1.51 -43.61
CA SER A 202 -1.50 -0.98 -43.05
C SER A 202 -2.61 -2.04 -43.16
N THR A 203 -3.82 -1.67 -42.73
CA THR A 203 -5.07 -2.48 -42.75
C THR A 203 -5.14 -3.54 -41.64
N THR A 204 -6.29 -3.86 -41.05
CA THR A 204 -7.69 -3.53 -41.41
C THR A 204 -8.49 -3.00 -40.21
N SER A 205 -9.35 -2.01 -40.44
CA SER A 205 -10.49 -1.73 -39.57
C SER A 205 -11.65 -2.71 -39.87
N THR A 206 -12.38 -3.14 -38.84
CA THR A 206 -13.73 -3.71 -39.00
C THR A 206 -14.54 -3.35 -37.76
N SER A 207 -15.56 -2.52 -37.97
CA SER A 207 -16.60 -2.24 -37.00
C SER A 207 -17.59 -3.42 -36.95
N ASN A 208 -17.99 -3.82 -35.76
CA ASN A 208 -19.32 -4.40 -35.55
C ASN A 208 -19.88 -3.97 -34.20
N ASP A 209 -21.19 -3.75 -34.18
CA ASP A 209 -21.92 -3.07 -33.12
C ASP A 209 -22.46 -4.04 -32.05
N GLN A 210 -23.04 -3.44 -31.02
CA GLN A 210 -24.06 -3.98 -30.13
C GLN A 210 -23.62 -4.58 -28.78
N SER A 211 -23.92 -3.78 -27.76
CA SER A 211 -23.94 -4.11 -26.34
C SER A 211 -24.85 -5.27 -25.97
N SER A 212 -24.43 -6.07 -24.97
CA SER A 212 -25.31 -6.49 -23.86
C SER A 212 -24.47 -6.85 -22.64
N GLN A 213 -24.80 -6.24 -21.49
CA GLN A 213 -24.15 -6.52 -20.21
C GLN A 213 -24.61 -7.89 -19.67
N THR A 214 -23.68 -8.68 -19.14
CA THR A 214 -23.99 -9.82 -18.28
C THR A 214 -23.56 -9.52 -16.86
N THR A 215 -24.51 -9.32 -15.96
CA THR A 215 -24.25 -9.32 -14.52
C THR A 215 -24.01 -10.75 -14.07
N SER A 216 -22.78 -11.08 -13.66
CA SER A 216 -22.43 -12.35 -13.03
C SER A 216 -21.19 -12.14 -12.16
N ALA A 217 -21.10 -12.84 -11.03
CA ALA A 217 -19.95 -12.74 -10.14
C ALA A 217 -18.71 -13.38 -10.82
N THR A 218 -17.76 -12.55 -11.23
CA THR A 218 -16.66 -12.98 -12.10
C THR A 218 -15.52 -13.62 -11.30
N THR A 219 -15.41 -14.94 -11.37
CA THR A 219 -14.11 -15.62 -11.24
C THR A 219 -13.18 -15.07 -12.33
N PRO A 220 -11.94 -14.66 -12.03
CA PRO A 220 -11.03 -14.11 -13.04
C PRO A 220 -10.87 -15.05 -14.24
N SER A 221 -10.87 -14.49 -15.45
CA SER A 221 -10.65 -15.27 -16.67
C SER A 221 -9.25 -15.85 -16.72
N GLN A 222 -9.03 -16.91 -17.49
CA GLN A 222 -7.72 -17.54 -17.60
C GLN A 222 -6.63 -16.57 -18.11
N ALA A 223 -6.99 -15.57 -18.92
CA ALA A 223 -6.07 -14.53 -19.37
C ALA A 223 -5.65 -13.60 -18.22
N GLU A 224 -6.60 -13.17 -17.38
CA GLU A 224 -6.31 -12.35 -16.19
C GLU A 224 -5.51 -13.14 -15.15
N ILE A 225 -5.81 -14.43 -14.96
CA ILE A 225 -5.02 -15.32 -14.10
C ILE A 225 -3.57 -15.42 -14.59
N SER A 226 -3.35 -15.61 -15.89
CA SER A 226 -2.00 -15.65 -16.46
C SER A 226 -1.26 -14.31 -16.29
N GLN A 227 -1.94 -13.16 -16.45
CA GLN A 227 -1.36 -11.85 -16.20
C GLN A 227 -0.95 -11.65 -14.74
N MET A 228 -1.78 -12.08 -13.78
CA MET A 228 -1.44 -12.06 -12.36
C MET A 228 -0.24 -12.95 -12.06
N LEU A 229 -0.16 -14.16 -12.63
CA LEU A 229 0.98 -15.06 -12.43
C LEU A 229 2.29 -14.48 -13.00
N ASP A 230 2.26 -13.91 -14.21
CA ASP A 230 3.39 -13.21 -14.83
C ASP A 230 3.86 -12.02 -13.98
N TYR A 231 2.92 -11.27 -13.41
CA TYR A 231 3.20 -10.14 -12.53
C TYR A 231 3.90 -10.58 -11.24
N TRP A 232 3.35 -11.57 -10.53
CA TRP A 232 3.98 -12.13 -9.33
C TRP A 232 5.34 -12.76 -9.61
N TYR A 233 5.51 -13.43 -10.75
CA TYR A 233 6.79 -14.02 -11.16
C TYR A 233 7.85 -12.96 -11.48
N LYS A 234 7.48 -11.82 -12.08
CA LYS A 234 8.39 -10.69 -12.32
C LYS A 234 8.85 -10.00 -11.04
N GLN A 235 7.93 -9.84 -10.08
CA GLN A 235 8.21 -9.17 -8.80
C GLN A 235 9.06 -10.02 -7.83
N ALA A 236 9.08 -11.34 -8.01
CA ALA A 236 9.88 -12.27 -7.23
C ALA A 236 11.40 -12.12 -7.48
N ASN A 237 12.22 -12.41 -6.46
CA ASN A 237 13.68 -12.55 -6.62
C ASN A 237 14.05 -13.88 -7.29
N GLU A 238 15.31 -14.03 -7.71
CA GLU A 238 15.76 -15.21 -8.48
C GLU A 238 15.62 -16.52 -7.70
N ASP A 239 15.87 -16.55 -6.40
CA ASP A 239 15.69 -17.75 -5.56
C ASP A 239 14.22 -18.18 -5.49
N THR A 240 13.29 -17.22 -5.41
CA THR A 240 11.84 -17.47 -5.39
C THR A 240 11.36 -17.94 -6.76
N LYS A 241 11.84 -17.34 -7.86
CA LYS A 241 11.58 -17.80 -9.24
C LYS A 241 12.10 -19.22 -9.45
N ALA A 242 13.31 -19.53 -9.00
CA ALA A 242 13.91 -20.85 -9.09
C ALA A 242 13.11 -21.89 -8.28
N SER A 243 12.69 -21.55 -7.07
CA SER A 243 11.85 -22.41 -6.21
C SER A 243 10.48 -22.67 -6.82
N PHE A 244 9.83 -21.65 -7.41
CA PHE A 244 8.58 -21.80 -8.14
C PHE A 244 8.74 -22.70 -9.37
N LYS A 245 9.79 -22.47 -10.17
CA LYS A 245 10.13 -23.27 -11.36
C LYS A 245 10.44 -24.74 -11.01
N ALA A 246 11.10 -25.00 -9.88
CA ALA A 246 11.32 -26.35 -9.39
C ALA A 246 9.99 -27.05 -9.02
N LYS A 247 9.06 -26.32 -8.38
CA LYS A 247 7.78 -26.86 -7.92
C LYS A 247 6.81 -27.20 -9.07
N ILE A 248 6.80 -26.43 -10.15
CA ILE A 248 5.98 -26.75 -11.35
C ILE A 248 6.53 -27.94 -12.15
N ASN A 249 7.84 -28.19 -12.08
CA ASN A 249 8.51 -29.31 -12.76
C ASN A 249 8.49 -30.63 -11.97
N GLN A 250 7.87 -30.66 -10.78
CA GLN A 250 7.68 -31.87 -9.96
C GLN A 250 6.30 -32.53 -10.17
N ARG A 251 5.64 -32.27 -11.31
CA ARG A 251 4.36 -32.88 -11.71
C ARG A 251 4.48 -33.58 -13.05
#